data_AF-A0A4Y7LE72-F1
#
_entry.id   AF-A0A4Y7LE72-F1
#
_cell.length_a   1.000
_cell.length_b   1.000
_cell.length_c   1.000
_cell.angle_alpha   90.00
_cell.angle_beta   90.00
_cell.angle_gamma   90.00
#
_symmetry.space_group_name_H-M   'P 1'
#
loop_
_entity.id
_entity.type
_entity.pdbx_description
1 polymer ?
#
loop_
_entity_poly.entity_id
_entity_poly.type
_entity_poly.pdbx_seq_one_letter_code
_entity_poly.pdbx_strand_id
1 'polypeptide(L)'
;MRTLEVLSSSALIQTRFHKSSNHYPICSPLSFFNANPLMNSSFQKISVNKSRFKISSTSSSSISSEPIINPSSLENEFQEEEEEKFDWFSHWYPIIPLCDLDKRVPHAKRVMGLDIVVWWDRNEDKWQVHHDSCPHRLAPLSEGRIGQWGRLQCVYHGWCFDGAGDCKFIPQAPIDGPRVNTFKKACARVYPSLEQNGLLWFWPNTDPQYKNIATKEKPLYIPELDDPSFSSLMGNREIPYGYEVLIENLMDPAHVPYAHYGIMRLPSKSPKLDREGGTPIEINVQRLDKTGFLAKQDRGYNKFIAPCVFYAYPNMTSGSGSLSSMGSEKAAPEAVKKRQMLLIFLCIPVGPGRSRVIWTFPRNFGQWLDKVIPRWVFHVGQNLILDSDLYLLHLEEHKLIDAGYTNWQKACFVPTKSDGLVVAFRKWLRKYSGGQIDWGTKFKGILPPTPPKEQLMDRYWSHVVNCSSCRVALKGLRILEVALPVVAVVAIGIVAAVKQGFLASMAVRISIVTLAVLCFAASKWLSHFIYKNFYFHDYNHALR
;
A
#
# COMPACT_ATOMS: atom_id res chain seq x y z
N MET A 1 -21.56 -57.39 -29.96
CA MET A 1 -21.01 -56.59 -28.84
C MET A 1 -20.31 -55.38 -29.46
N ARG A 2 -21.03 -54.33 -29.87
CA ARG A 2 -21.51 -53.16 -29.09
C ARG A 2 -20.41 -52.46 -28.28
N THR A 3 -19.65 -51.60 -28.95
CA THR A 3 -19.00 -50.41 -28.41
C THR A 3 -20.01 -49.25 -28.45
N LEU A 4 -20.27 -48.65 -27.30
CA LEU A 4 -21.16 -47.49 -27.13
C LEU A 4 -20.29 -46.26 -26.83
N GLU A 5 -20.35 -45.30 -27.75
CA GLU A 5 -20.01 -43.89 -27.51
C GLU A 5 -21.06 -43.26 -26.59
N VAL A 6 -20.63 -42.52 -25.57
CA VAL A 6 -21.47 -41.53 -24.88
C VAL A 6 -20.65 -40.27 -24.58
N LEU A 7 -20.92 -39.27 -25.43
CA LEU A 7 -21.04 -37.82 -25.23
C LEU A 7 -20.70 -37.23 -23.84
N SER A 8 -19.83 -36.21 -23.84
CA SER A 8 -19.75 -35.16 -22.83
C SER A 8 -19.98 -33.81 -23.51
N SER A 9 -21.22 -33.32 -23.44
CA SER A 9 -21.63 -31.97 -23.85
C SER A 9 -21.98 -31.15 -22.61
N SER A 10 -21.20 -30.10 -22.32
CA SER A 10 -21.70 -28.95 -21.55
C SER A 10 -20.97 -27.69 -22.01
N ALA A 11 -21.52 -27.05 -23.04
CA ALA A 11 -21.18 -25.71 -23.47
C ALA A 11 -21.65 -24.69 -22.41
N LEU A 12 -20.72 -23.88 -21.89
CA LEU A 12 -21.02 -22.72 -21.06
C LEU A 12 -21.38 -21.54 -21.97
N ILE A 13 -22.66 -21.20 -21.96
CA ILE A 13 -23.25 -20.06 -22.66
C ILE A 13 -22.70 -18.76 -22.03
N GLN A 14 -21.84 -18.06 -22.76
CA GLN A 14 -21.44 -16.69 -22.49
C GLN A 14 -22.52 -15.74 -23.04
N THR A 15 -23.43 -15.27 -22.19
CA THR A 15 -24.33 -14.17 -22.58
C THR A 15 -23.57 -12.84 -22.57
N ARG A 16 -23.17 -12.38 -23.76
CA ARG A 16 -22.75 -10.99 -24.01
C ARG A 16 -23.97 -10.07 -23.84
N PHE A 17 -23.94 -9.19 -22.85
CA PHE A 17 -24.79 -8.00 -22.84
C PHE A 17 -24.00 -6.81 -23.38
N HIS A 18 -24.30 -6.41 -24.61
CA HIS A 18 -23.98 -5.07 -25.11
C HIS A 18 -24.79 -4.05 -24.31
N LYS A 19 -24.12 -3.09 -23.66
CA LYS A 19 -24.76 -1.88 -23.13
C LYS A 19 -24.29 -0.68 -23.93
N SER A 20 -25.23 -0.03 -24.60
CA SER A 20 -25.04 1.21 -25.33
C SER A 20 -24.72 2.36 -24.36
N SER A 21 -23.76 3.19 -24.76
CA SER A 21 -23.43 4.45 -24.13
C SER A 21 -24.55 5.47 -24.34
N ASN A 22 -25.29 5.80 -23.28
CA ASN A 22 -26.13 7.01 -23.25
C ASN A 22 -25.57 7.97 -22.21
N HIS A 23 -25.11 9.12 -22.71
CA HIS A 23 -24.73 10.31 -21.94
C HIS A 23 -25.95 10.88 -21.22
N TYR A 24 -25.86 11.06 -19.90
CA TYR A 24 -26.73 11.92 -19.11
C TYR A 24 -25.91 12.66 -18.04
N PRO A 25 -26.30 13.88 -17.64
CA PRO A 25 -25.42 14.86 -17.01
C PRO A 25 -25.11 14.53 -15.55
N ILE A 26 -23.89 14.87 -15.16
CA ILE A 26 -23.29 14.63 -13.85
C ILE A 26 -23.89 15.63 -12.84
N CYS A 27 -24.71 15.13 -11.92
CA CYS A 27 -25.03 15.81 -10.67
C CYS A 27 -23.94 15.49 -9.63
N SER A 28 -23.27 16.53 -9.14
CA SER A 28 -22.23 16.46 -8.10
C SER A 28 -22.75 15.85 -6.79
N PRO A 29 -22.07 14.85 -6.19
CA PRO A 29 -22.42 14.40 -4.85
C PRO A 29 -21.77 15.30 -3.78
N LEU A 30 -22.62 15.80 -2.89
CA LEU A 30 -22.30 16.55 -1.68
C LEU A 30 -21.36 15.76 -0.76
N SER A 31 -20.21 16.36 -0.46
CA SER A 31 -19.28 15.88 0.56
C SER A 31 -19.81 16.25 1.94
N PHE A 32 -20.31 15.28 2.71
CA PHE A 32 -20.65 15.49 4.12
C PHE A 32 -19.41 15.33 4.99
N PHE A 33 -18.77 16.45 5.33
CA PHE A 33 -18.05 16.63 6.60
C PHE A 33 -18.07 18.13 6.98
N ASN A 34 -18.52 18.39 8.20
CA ASN A 34 -18.52 19.65 8.98
C ASN A 34 -19.79 20.53 8.95
N ALA A 35 -20.61 20.36 10.00
CA ALA A 35 -21.36 21.43 10.67
C ALA A 35 -20.35 22.32 11.44
N ASN A 36 -20.46 23.64 11.62
CA ASN A 36 -21.62 24.46 12.02
C ASN A 36 -21.37 25.96 11.69
N PRO A 37 -22.28 26.91 12.01
CA PRO A 37 -22.83 27.88 11.06
C PRO A 37 -22.22 29.29 11.14
N LEU A 38 -22.41 30.08 10.09
CA LEU A 38 -22.90 31.47 10.15
C LEU A 38 -23.08 31.99 8.71
N MET A 39 -24.34 32.21 8.33
CA MET A 39 -24.72 32.97 7.15
C MET A 39 -24.38 34.45 7.37
N ASN A 40 -23.77 35.08 6.37
CA ASN A 40 -24.14 36.44 5.99
C ASN A 40 -23.93 36.61 4.49
N SER A 41 -25.06 36.68 3.79
CA SER A 41 -25.16 36.99 2.38
C SER A 41 -24.95 38.50 2.17
N SER A 42 -24.02 38.87 1.31
CA SER A 42 -24.08 40.18 0.65
C SER A 42 -23.74 39.99 -0.83
N PHE A 43 -24.78 40.14 -1.64
CA PHE A 43 -24.68 40.22 -3.09
C PHE A 43 -24.01 41.55 -3.45
N GLN A 44 -22.82 41.51 -4.05
CA GLN A 44 -22.27 42.67 -4.76
C GLN A 44 -22.14 42.37 -6.25
N LYS A 45 -22.77 43.26 -7.02
CA LYS A 45 -22.85 43.30 -8.48
C LYS A 45 -21.45 43.39 -9.09
N ILE A 46 -21.18 42.53 -10.07
CA ILE A 46 -19.98 42.60 -10.91
C ILE A 46 -20.12 43.81 -11.84
N SER A 47 -19.32 44.84 -11.57
CA SER A 47 -19.06 45.97 -12.46
C SER A 47 -17.87 45.61 -13.35
N VAL A 48 -18.11 45.53 -14.66
CA VAL A 48 -17.06 45.38 -15.67
C VAL A 48 -16.36 46.73 -15.81
N ASN A 49 -15.14 46.85 -15.30
CA ASN A 49 -14.32 48.03 -15.52
C ASN A 49 -13.12 47.68 -16.42
N LYS A 50 -13.17 48.18 -17.66
CA LYS A 50 -12.04 48.21 -18.59
C LYS A 50 -10.96 49.14 -18.01
N SER A 51 -9.78 48.60 -17.73
CA SER A 51 -8.60 49.41 -17.42
C SER A 51 -7.43 49.03 -18.32
N ARG A 52 -6.77 50.07 -18.81
CA ARG A 52 -5.77 50.09 -19.87
C ARG A 52 -4.45 49.46 -19.41
N PHE A 53 -3.89 48.59 -20.25
CA PHE A 53 -2.53 48.09 -20.10
C PHE A 53 -1.52 49.25 -20.26
N LYS A 54 -0.74 49.50 -19.20
CA LYS A 54 0.52 50.24 -19.28
C LYS A 54 1.64 49.20 -19.36
N ILE A 55 2.35 49.23 -20.48
CA ILE A 55 3.55 48.42 -20.71
C ILE A 55 4.67 49.02 -19.86
N SER A 56 5.09 48.29 -18.83
CA SER A 56 6.33 48.56 -18.10
C SER A 56 7.35 47.49 -18.49
N SER A 57 8.28 47.89 -19.35
CA SER A 57 9.48 47.13 -19.70
C SER A 57 10.29 46.84 -18.44
N THR A 58 10.23 45.60 -17.96
CA THR A 58 11.17 45.08 -16.95
C THR A 58 12.05 44.05 -17.63
N SER A 59 13.35 44.29 -17.49
CA SER A 59 14.49 43.54 -18.00
C SER A 59 14.31 42.02 -17.92
N SER A 60 14.42 41.37 -19.07
CA SER A 60 14.60 39.93 -19.21
C SER A 60 15.85 39.49 -18.46
N SER A 61 15.68 38.81 -17.31
CA SER A 61 16.75 37.98 -16.75
C SER A 61 16.83 36.74 -17.63
N SER A 62 17.91 36.63 -18.41
CA SER A 62 18.30 35.44 -19.15
C SER A 62 18.32 34.24 -18.21
N ILE A 63 17.47 33.25 -18.47
CA ILE A 63 17.57 31.92 -17.89
C ILE A 63 18.89 31.35 -18.42
N SER A 64 19.89 31.23 -17.57
CA SER A 64 21.11 30.47 -17.88
C SER A 64 20.71 29.01 -18.02
N SER A 65 20.91 28.46 -19.21
CA SER A 65 20.68 27.05 -19.55
C SER A 65 21.94 26.20 -19.33
N GLU A 66 22.76 26.54 -18.34
CA GLU A 66 23.88 25.70 -17.93
C GLU A 66 23.46 24.74 -16.80
N PRO A 67 23.78 23.44 -16.90
CA PRO A 67 23.51 22.48 -15.84
C PRO A 67 24.33 22.88 -14.60
N ILE A 68 23.64 23.18 -13.49
CA ILE A 68 24.26 23.55 -12.19
C ILE A 68 24.98 22.34 -11.55
N ILE A 69 24.90 21.15 -12.15
CA ILE A 69 25.64 19.96 -11.73
C ILE A 69 26.35 19.39 -12.96
N ASN A 70 27.65 19.67 -13.08
CA ASN A 70 28.52 18.93 -13.98
C ASN A 70 28.82 17.58 -13.29
N PRO A 71 28.41 16.41 -13.82
CA PRO A 71 28.60 15.12 -13.15
C PRO A 71 30.08 14.73 -12.98
N SER A 72 30.95 15.31 -13.81
CA SER A 72 32.38 14.98 -13.90
C SER A 72 33.25 15.54 -12.77
N SER A 73 32.75 16.46 -11.93
CA SER A 73 33.53 17.02 -10.82
C SER A 73 33.41 16.24 -9.50
N LEU A 74 32.76 15.08 -9.50
CA LEU A 74 32.72 14.14 -8.37
C LEU A 74 33.31 12.76 -8.71
N GLU A 75 33.96 12.63 -9.88
CA GLU A 75 34.44 11.33 -10.38
C GLU A 75 35.88 10.97 -9.98
N ASN A 76 36.62 11.84 -9.29
CA ASN A 76 37.99 11.54 -8.88
C ASN A 76 38.22 11.85 -7.40
N GLU A 77 37.94 10.88 -6.52
CA GLU A 77 38.65 10.66 -5.25
C GLU A 77 37.95 9.54 -4.44
N PHE A 78 37.96 8.30 -4.94
CA PHE A 78 37.84 7.14 -4.05
C PHE A 78 38.69 6.01 -4.64
N GLN A 79 39.77 5.67 -3.94
CA GLN A 79 40.57 4.48 -4.23
C GLN A 79 39.67 3.24 -4.19
N GLU A 80 39.94 2.28 -5.08
CA GLU A 80 39.30 0.96 -5.15
C GLU A 80 39.58 0.15 -3.87
N GLU A 81 38.88 0.49 -2.79
CA GLU A 81 38.63 -0.44 -1.68
C GLU A 81 37.63 -1.50 -2.16
N GLU A 82 37.85 -2.78 -1.83
CA GLU A 82 36.97 -3.90 -2.20
C GLU A 82 35.48 -3.49 -2.16
N GLU A 83 34.84 -3.39 -3.32
CA GLU A 83 33.50 -2.82 -3.44
C GLU A 83 32.52 -3.57 -2.54
N GLU A 84 32.03 -2.88 -1.51
CA GLU A 84 31.17 -3.45 -0.48
C GLU A 84 29.76 -3.78 -1.02
N LYS A 85 29.62 -4.85 -1.80
CA LYS A 85 28.36 -5.25 -2.46
C LYS A 85 27.25 -5.54 -1.43
N PHE A 86 26.03 -5.09 -1.72
CA PHE A 86 24.80 -5.36 -0.97
C PHE A 86 24.30 -6.77 -1.29
N ASP A 87 24.15 -7.59 -0.25
CA ASP A 87 23.59 -8.94 -0.37
C ASP A 87 22.10 -8.93 -0.02
N TRP A 88 21.27 -8.92 -1.06
CA TRP A 88 19.82 -8.90 -0.93
C TRP A 88 19.24 -10.09 -0.13
N PHE A 89 19.96 -11.20 -0.01
CA PHE A 89 19.52 -12.38 0.73
C PHE A 89 19.99 -12.44 2.19
N SER A 90 20.75 -11.43 2.63
CA SER A 90 21.28 -11.32 3.99
C SER A 90 20.72 -10.11 4.75
N HIS A 91 19.40 -9.90 4.67
CA HIS A 91 18.69 -8.84 5.40
C HIS A 91 17.28 -9.26 5.82
N TRP A 92 16.72 -8.56 6.80
CA TRP A 92 15.33 -8.72 7.22
C TRP A 92 14.36 -7.99 6.29
N TYR A 93 13.30 -8.69 5.88
CA TYR A 93 12.19 -8.11 5.10
C TYR A 93 10.86 -8.26 5.83
N PRO A 94 10.02 -7.22 5.83
CA PRO A 94 8.69 -7.30 6.41
C PRO A 94 7.78 -8.07 5.45
N ILE A 95 6.98 -9.00 5.98
CA ILE A 95 6.04 -9.78 5.20
C ILE A 95 4.69 -9.06 5.14
N ILE A 96 4.12 -8.77 6.32
CA ILE A 96 2.76 -8.25 6.48
C ILE A 96 2.53 -7.72 7.91
N PRO A 97 1.60 -6.78 8.13
CA PRO A 97 1.10 -6.46 9.48
C PRO A 97 0.46 -7.67 10.17
N LEU A 98 0.81 -7.91 11.43
CA LEU A 98 0.30 -9.03 12.22
C LEU A 98 -1.23 -8.99 12.37
N CYS A 99 -1.80 -7.79 12.44
CA CYS A 99 -3.24 -7.56 12.53
C CYS A 99 -4.03 -7.98 11.27
N ASP A 100 -3.35 -8.28 10.17
CA ASP A 100 -3.96 -8.76 8.92
C ASP A 100 -3.87 -10.29 8.74
N LEU A 101 -3.15 -10.98 9.62
CA LEU A 101 -3.05 -12.43 9.64
C LEU A 101 -4.18 -13.07 10.44
N ASP A 102 -4.63 -14.23 9.99
CA ASP A 102 -5.65 -15.06 10.66
C ASP A 102 -5.00 -16.36 11.13
N LYS A 103 -4.90 -16.56 12.45
CA LYS A 103 -4.27 -17.73 13.09
C LYS A 103 -4.93 -19.07 12.74
N ARG A 104 -6.07 -19.08 12.05
CA ARG A 104 -6.81 -20.30 11.70
C ARG A 104 -6.39 -20.90 10.37
N VAL A 105 -5.76 -20.12 9.49
CA VAL A 105 -5.44 -20.52 8.12
C VAL A 105 -3.99 -20.17 7.76
N PRO A 106 -3.31 -20.95 6.90
CA PRO A 106 -2.07 -20.52 6.28
C PRO A 106 -2.29 -19.35 5.31
N HIS A 107 -1.27 -18.53 5.08
CA HIS A 107 -1.30 -17.37 4.20
C HIS A 107 -0.16 -17.44 3.19
N ALA A 108 -0.51 -17.48 1.90
CA ALA A 108 0.48 -17.39 0.82
C ALA A 108 1.03 -15.96 0.72
N LYS A 109 2.36 -15.83 0.67
CA LYS A 109 3.06 -14.57 0.40
C LYS A 109 4.23 -14.80 -0.53
N ARG A 110 4.67 -13.71 -1.14
CA ARG A 110 5.90 -13.67 -1.92
C ARG A 110 6.70 -12.42 -1.55
N VAL A 111 8.00 -12.62 -1.34
CA VAL A 111 8.99 -11.56 -1.04
C VAL A 111 10.33 -12.01 -1.60
N MET A 112 11.10 -11.11 -2.21
CA MET A 112 12.37 -11.42 -2.90
C MET A 112 12.22 -12.55 -3.94
N GLY A 113 11.04 -12.66 -4.58
CA GLY A 113 10.73 -13.74 -5.51
C GLY A 113 10.60 -15.13 -4.88
N LEU A 114 10.66 -15.24 -3.55
CA LEU A 114 10.50 -16.47 -2.78
C LEU A 114 9.05 -16.67 -2.40
N ASP A 115 8.53 -17.87 -2.69
CA ASP A 115 7.17 -18.26 -2.37
C ASP A 115 7.19 -18.81 -0.94
N ILE A 116 6.46 -18.16 -0.05
CA ILE A 116 6.44 -18.47 1.38
C ILE A 116 5.01 -18.66 1.89
N VAL A 117 4.88 -19.53 2.89
CA VAL A 117 3.65 -19.72 3.64
C VAL A 117 3.86 -19.22 5.07
N VAL A 118 3.00 -18.28 5.48
CA VAL A 118 2.91 -17.82 6.87
C VAL A 118 1.80 -18.59 7.56
N TRP A 119 2.08 -19.22 8.69
CA TRP A 119 1.06 -19.99 9.43
C TRP A 119 1.29 -19.92 10.94
N TRP A 120 0.23 -20.14 11.71
CA TRP A 120 0.29 -20.13 13.17
C TRP A 120 0.55 -21.53 13.70
N ASP A 121 1.71 -21.76 14.32
CA ASP A 121 1.98 -23.02 15.02
C ASP A 121 1.34 -22.98 16.40
N ARG A 122 0.26 -23.76 16.58
CA ARG A 122 -0.46 -23.79 17.86
C ARG A 122 0.31 -24.49 18.96
N ASN A 123 1.32 -25.30 18.63
CA ASN A 123 2.12 -25.99 19.63
C ASN A 123 3.16 -25.06 20.26
N GLU A 124 3.58 -24.06 19.49
CA GLU A 124 4.64 -23.13 19.86
C GLU A 124 4.13 -21.70 20.12
N ASP A 125 2.85 -21.45 19.86
CA ASP A 125 2.18 -20.15 19.98
C ASP A 125 2.92 -19.01 19.24
N LYS A 126 3.41 -19.29 18.03
CA LYS A 126 4.15 -18.33 17.19
C LYS A 126 3.82 -18.45 15.70
N TRP A 127 4.00 -17.34 14.99
CA TRP A 127 4.02 -17.35 13.52
C TRP A 127 5.25 -18.08 13.00
N GLN A 128 5.06 -18.85 11.94
CA GLN A 128 6.08 -19.59 11.23
C GLN A 128 6.08 -19.24 9.75
N VAL A 129 7.27 -19.22 9.16
CA VAL A 129 7.46 -18.91 7.74
C VAL A 129 8.18 -20.07 7.08
N HIS A 130 7.46 -20.83 6.26
CA HIS A 130 8.04 -21.93 5.48
C HIS A 130 8.10 -21.57 4.01
N HIS A 131 8.92 -22.28 3.26
CA HIS A 131 8.83 -22.28 1.81
C HIS A 131 7.50 -22.89 1.37
N ASP A 132 6.79 -22.24 0.45
CA ASP A 132 5.44 -22.62 0.04
C ASP A 132 5.42 -23.77 -0.97
N SER A 133 6.05 -24.89 -0.61
CA SER A 133 6.10 -26.08 -1.44
C SER A 133 6.31 -27.32 -0.59
N CYS A 134 5.36 -28.25 -0.66
CA CYS A 134 5.43 -29.51 0.06
C CYS A 134 6.59 -30.36 -0.50
N PRO A 135 7.53 -30.85 0.32
CA PRO A 135 8.67 -31.63 -0.16
C PRO A 135 8.28 -32.96 -0.81
N HIS A 136 7.04 -33.42 -0.64
CA HIS A 136 6.55 -34.64 -1.28
C HIS A 136 6.36 -34.48 -2.80
N ARG A 137 5.52 -33.53 -3.23
CA ARG A 137 5.16 -33.32 -4.66
C ARG A 137 4.92 -31.85 -5.02
N LEU A 138 5.58 -30.95 -4.29
CA LEU A 138 5.62 -29.52 -4.53
C LEU A 138 4.29 -28.76 -4.44
N ALA A 139 3.22 -29.41 -3.96
CA ALA A 139 1.93 -28.73 -3.72
C ALA A 139 2.12 -27.55 -2.75
N PRO A 140 1.46 -26.39 -3.01
CA PRO A 140 1.56 -25.24 -2.13
C PRO A 140 1.04 -25.60 -0.74
N LEU A 141 1.84 -25.30 0.28
CA LEU A 141 1.47 -25.55 1.67
C LEU A 141 0.48 -24.50 2.19
N SER A 142 0.46 -23.32 1.56
CA SER A 142 -0.48 -22.23 1.83
C SER A 142 -1.94 -22.59 1.51
N GLU A 143 -2.18 -23.46 0.54
CA GLU A 143 -3.50 -24.06 0.25
C GLU A 143 -3.87 -25.19 1.23
N GLY A 144 -2.98 -25.46 2.20
CA GLY A 144 -3.17 -26.43 3.27
C GLY A 144 -4.11 -25.95 4.38
N ARG A 145 -3.90 -26.52 5.57
CA ARG A 145 -4.68 -26.20 6.76
C ARG A 145 -3.83 -26.36 8.02
N ILE A 146 -4.26 -25.72 9.11
CA ILE A 146 -3.72 -26.02 10.44
C ILE A 146 -4.50 -27.23 10.96
N GLY A 147 -3.85 -28.38 10.99
CA GLY A 147 -4.46 -29.65 11.37
C GLY A 147 -4.90 -29.67 12.84
N GLN A 148 -5.66 -30.70 13.22
CA GLN A 148 -6.18 -30.85 14.59
C GLN A 148 -5.10 -30.87 15.67
N TRP A 149 -3.88 -31.30 15.33
CA TRP A 149 -2.71 -31.28 16.21
C TRP A 149 -1.89 -29.99 16.14
N GLY A 150 -2.46 -28.91 15.60
CA GLY A 150 -1.80 -27.59 15.58
C GLY A 150 -0.65 -27.44 14.58
N ARG A 151 -0.50 -28.38 13.65
CA ARG A 151 0.60 -28.44 12.66
C ARG A 151 0.16 -28.00 11.27
N LEU A 152 1.09 -27.54 10.45
CA LEU A 152 0.84 -27.26 9.04
C LEU A 152 0.61 -28.55 8.28
N GLN A 153 -0.57 -28.73 7.69
CA GLN A 153 -0.95 -29.92 6.95
C GLN A 153 -1.13 -29.61 5.47
N CYS A 154 -0.38 -30.31 4.62
CA CYS A 154 -0.54 -30.21 3.16
C CYS A 154 -1.93 -30.73 2.74
N VAL A 155 -2.62 -29.99 1.87
CA VAL A 155 -3.95 -30.36 1.36
C VAL A 155 -3.92 -31.63 0.52
N TYR A 156 -2.81 -31.89 -0.18
CA TYR A 156 -2.76 -32.94 -1.20
C TYR A 156 -2.75 -34.35 -0.61
N HIS A 157 -1.78 -34.65 0.26
CA HIS A 157 -1.61 -36.00 0.83
C HIS A 157 -1.64 -36.02 2.36
N GLY A 158 -1.91 -34.89 3.01
CA GLY A 158 -2.07 -34.82 4.46
C GLY A 158 -0.77 -34.89 5.26
N TRP A 159 0.40 -34.72 4.63
CA TRP A 159 1.67 -34.62 5.34
C TRP A 159 1.66 -33.41 6.29
N CYS A 160 2.10 -33.62 7.53
CA CYS A 160 2.10 -32.58 8.56
C CYS A 160 3.52 -32.18 8.96
N PHE A 161 3.73 -30.88 9.13
CA PHE A 161 5.01 -30.26 9.50
C PHE A 161 4.86 -29.41 10.76
N ASP A 162 5.85 -29.43 11.64
CA ASP A 162 5.93 -28.50 12.78
C ASP A 162 6.61 -27.18 12.39
N GLY A 163 6.70 -26.21 13.31
CA GLY A 163 7.38 -24.93 13.07
C GLY A 163 8.84 -25.05 12.62
N ALA A 164 9.56 -26.09 13.06
CA ALA A 164 10.93 -26.37 12.65
C ALA A 164 11.04 -26.99 11.24
N GLY A 165 9.90 -27.30 10.61
CA GLY A 165 9.81 -27.91 9.28
C GLY A 165 9.92 -29.42 9.29
N ASP A 166 10.06 -30.05 10.45
CA ASP A 166 10.14 -31.51 10.53
C ASP A 166 8.81 -32.13 10.12
N CYS A 167 8.86 -33.13 9.25
CA CYS A 167 7.68 -33.92 8.95
C CYS A 167 7.33 -34.81 10.15
N LYS A 168 6.22 -34.51 10.81
CA LYS A 168 5.77 -35.21 12.02
C LYS A 168 4.78 -36.33 11.73
N PHE A 169 4.12 -36.30 10.57
CA PHE A 169 3.08 -37.27 10.26
C PHE A 169 2.89 -37.41 8.74
N ILE A 170 2.87 -38.65 8.27
CA ILE A 170 2.46 -39.03 6.92
C ILE A 170 1.32 -40.03 7.09
N PRO A 171 0.07 -39.69 6.71
CA PRO A 171 -1.06 -40.58 6.92
C PRO A 171 -0.91 -41.95 6.24
N GLN A 172 -0.14 -42.02 5.15
CA GLN A 172 0.07 -43.22 4.35
C GLN A 172 1.29 -44.06 4.79
N ALA A 173 2.05 -43.62 5.80
CA ALA A 173 3.19 -44.38 6.30
C ALA A 173 2.70 -45.47 7.28
N PRO A 174 3.28 -46.69 7.24
CA PRO A 174 2.95 -47.73 8.19
C PRO A 174 3.37 -47.33 9.61
N ILE A 175 2.57 -47.72 10.60
CA ILE A 175 2.78 -47.38 12.02
C ILE A 175 4.14 -47.89 12.50
N ASP A 176 4.52 -49.11 12.09
CA ASP A 176 5.76 -49.77 12.49
C ASP A 176 6.94 -49.45 11.53
N GLY A 177 6.77 -48.45 10.65
CA GLY A 177 7.80 -48.01 9.72
C GLY A 177 8.89 -47.14 10.39
N PRO A 178 9.98 -46.84 9.66
CA PRO A 178 10.96 -45.86 10.10
C PRO A 178 10.30 -44.51 10.42
N ARG A 179 10.75 -43.84 11.49
CA ARG A 179 10.19 -42.54 11.87
C ARG A 179 10.35 -41.54 10.73
N VAL A 180 9.25 -40.92 10.33
CA VAL A 180 9.20 -40.02 9.16
C VAL A 180 10.23 -38.87 9.24
N ASN A 181 10.51 -38.36 10.43
CA ASN A 181 11.43 -37.24 10.65
C ASN A 181 12.92 -37.60 10.45
N THR A 182 13.28 -38.87 10.24
CA THR A 182 14.68 -39.25 9.98
C THR A 182 15.15 -38.88 8.58
N PHE A 183 14.23 -38.67 7.64
CA PHE A 183 14.56 -38.31 6.26
C PHE A 183 14.58 -36.79 6.07
N LYS A 184 15.77 -36.19 5.92
CA LYS A 184 15.90 -34.73 5.69
C LYS A 184 15.13 -34.24 4.45
N LYS A 185 15.00 -35.07 3.42
CA LYS A 185 14.19 -34.77 2.22
C LYS A 185 12.69 -34.68 2.51
N ALA A 186 12.20 -35.21 3.64
CA ALA A 186 10.82 -35.09 4.05
C ALA A 186 10.53 -33.76 4.78
N CYS A 187 11.55 -33.01 5.22
CA CYS A 187 11.35 -31.78 5.97
C CYS A 187 11.00 -30.60 5.04
N ALA A 188 10.06 -29.76 5.46
CA ALA A 188 9.79 -28.48 4.84
C ALA A 188 10.95 -27.50 5.12
N ARG A 189 11.23 -26.62 4.17
CA ARG A 189 12.24 -25.56 4.35
C ARG A 189 11.65 -24.43 5.16
N VAL A 190 12.39 -23.95 6.16
CA VAL A 190 11.95 -22.91 7.10
C VAL A 190 12.84 -21.68 6.93
N TYR A 191 12.22 -20.51 6.91
CA TYR A 191 12.91 -19.23 6.95
C TYR A 191 12.92 -18.71 8.39
N PRO A 192 14.05 -18.17 8.88
CA PRO A 192 14.05 -17.43 10.13
C PRO A 192 13.02 -16.30 10.08
N SER A 193 12.24 -16.14 11.15
CA SER A 193 11.19 -15.12 11.24
C SER A 193 11.13 -14.52 12.64
N LEU A 194 10.65 -13.28 12.72
CA LEU A 194 10.55 -12.51 13.97
C LEU A 194 9.33 -11.57 13.93
N GLU A 195 8.63 -11.46 15.05
CA GLU A 195 7.60 -10.45 15.27
C GLU A 195 8.24 -9.21 15.89
N GLN A 196 8.11 -8.04 15.23
CA GLN A 196 8.63 -6.77 15.75
C GLN A 196 7.83 -5.59 15.19
N ASN A 197 7.52 -4.60 16.03
CA ASN A 197 6.77 -3.40 15.67
C ASN A 197 5.44 -3.68 14.95
N GLY A 198 4.68 -4.70 15.41
CA GLY A 198 3.39 -5.08 14.81
C GLY A 198 3.48 -5.74 13.43
N LEU A 199 4.68 -6.09 12.96
CA LEU A 199 4.96 -6.72 11.67
C LEU A 199 5.56 -8.11 11.86
N LEU A 200 5.26 -9.02 10.93
CA LEU A 200 6.02 -10.26 10.79
C LEU A 200 7.17 -10.03 9.81
N TRP A 201 8.39 -10.33 10.23
CA TRP A 201 9.60 -10.24 9.43
C TRP A 201 10.14 -11.64 9.10
N PHE A 202 10.84 -11.77 7.97
CA PHE A 202 11.62 -12.98 7.67
C PHE A 202 12.97 -12.66 7.05
N TRP A 203 13.88 -13.62 7.18
CA TRP A 203 15.18 -13.63 6.54
C TRP A 203 15.14 -14.55 5.31
N PRO A 204 15.43 -14.07 4.09
CA PRO A 204 15.20 -14.80 2.84
C PRO A 204 16.27 -15.86 2.53
N ASN A 205 16.88 -16.46 3.55
CA ASN A 205 17.91 -17.49 3.40
C ASN A 205 17.65 -18.65 4.36
N THR A 206 17.61 -19.88 3.81
CA THR A 206 17.37 -21.11 4.58
C THR A 206 18.64 -21.88 4.93
N ASP A 207 19.82 -21.34 4.64
CA ASP A 207 21.09 -21.95 5.04
C ASP A 207 21.11 -22.13 6.58
N PRO A 208 21.48 -23.33 7.09
CA PRO A 208 21.57 -23.61 8.51
C PRO A 208 22.33 -22.56 9.35
N GLN A 209 23.31 -21.85 8.77
CA GLN A 209 24.05 -20.80 9.49
C GLN A 209 23.17 -19.62 9.94
N TYR A 210 22.07 -19.35 9.23
CA TYR A 210 21.11 -18.28 9.55
C TYR A 210 19.95 -18.74 10.44
N LYS A 211 19.88 -20.02 10.82
CA LYS A 211 18.78 -20.54 11.65
C LYS A 211 18.51 -19.69 12.90
N ASN A 212 19.57 -19.16 13.52
CA ASN A 212 19.50 -18.32 14.72
C ASN A 212 19.81 -16.83 14.42
N ILE A 213 19.64 -16.37 13.19
CA ILE A 213 19.98 -14.98 12.82
C ILE A 213 19.25 -13.95 13.69
N ALA A 214 18.01 -14.22 14.11
CA ALA A 214 17.22 -13.35 14.98
C ALA A 214 17.84 -13.07 16.36
N THR A 215 18.80 -13.89 16.83
CA THR A 215 19.52 -13.63 18.08
C THR A 215 20.76 -12.76 17.87
N LYS A 216 21.25 -12.64 16.63
CA LYS A 216 22.47 -11.89 16.27
C LYS A 216 22.11 -10.53 15.67
N GLU A 217 21.14 -10.52 14.77
CA GLU A 217 20.68 -9.36 14.03
C GLU A 217 19.16 -9.31 14.07
N LYS A 218 18.62 -8.14 14.42
CA LYS A 218 17.18 -7.88 14.41
C LYS A 218 16.81 -6.97 13.24
N PRO A 219 15.56 -7.02 12.76
CA PRO A 219 15.03 -5.98 11.90
C PRO A 219 15.21 -4.61 12.53
N LEU A 220 15.18 -3.56 11.69
CA LEU A 220 15.20 -2.18 12.16
C LEU A 220 14.09 -1.96 13.20
N TYR A 221 14.47 -1.50 14.39
CA TYR A 221 13.52 -1.13 15.44
C TYR A 221 13.05 0.32 15.26
N ILE A 222 11.74 0.52 15.24
CA ILE A 222 11.10 1.82 15.07
C ILE A 222 10.35 2.18 16.36
N PRO A 223 10.92 3.04 17.23
CA PRO A 223 10.36 3.32 18.55
C PRO A 223 8.91 3.83 18.52
N GLU A 224 8.56 4.67 17.55
CA GLU A 224 7.22 5.27 17.43
C GLU A 224 6.12 4.25 17.12
N LEU A 225 6.46 3.03 16.69
CA LEU A 225 5.47 1.97 16.45
C LEU A 225 5.06 1.23 17.73
N ASP A 226 5.92 1.23 18.76
CA ASP A 226 5.64 0.60 20.05
C ASP A 226 5.37 1.62 21.17
N ASP A 227 5.55 2.92 20.90
CA ASP A 227 5.22 3.99 21.84
C ASP A 227 3.69 4.18 21.95
N PRO A 228 3.07 3.94 23.13
CA PRO A 228 1.63 4.09 23.32
C PRO A 228 1.14 5.55 23.19
N SER A 229 2.05 6.52 23.17
CA SER A 229 1.74 7.92 22.87
C SER A 229 1.63 8.22 21.38
N PHE A 230 1.85 7.23 20.52
CA PHE A 230 1.59 7.31 19.09
C PHE A 230 0.43 6.39 18.69
N SER A 231 -0.32 6.83 17.69
CA SER A 231 -1.21 5.95 16.94
C SER A 231 -0.60 5.60 15.61
N SER A 232 -0.51 4.31 15.31
CA SER A 232 0.28 3.73 14.21
C SER A 232 -0.55 2.74 13.40
N LEU A 233 -1.66 3.21 12.81
CA LEU A 233 -2.49 2.38 11.94
C LEU A 233 -1.73 1.98 10.68
N MET A 234 -1.68 0.66 10.43
CA MET A 234 -1.01 0.08 9.27
C MET A 234 -1.99 -0.23 8.14
N GLY A 235 -1.52 -0.12 6.91
CA GLY A 235 -2.14 -0.73 5.73
C GLY A 235 -1.07 -1.39 4.86
N ASN A 236 -1.49 -2.28 3.97
CA ASN A 236 -0.60 -2.96 3.04
C ASN A 236 -1.25 -3.09 1.65
N ARG A 237 -0.46 -3.05 0.58
CA ARG A 237 -0.96 -3.25 -0.79
C ARG A 237 0.11 -3.86 -1.67
N GLU A 238 -0.28 -4.84 -2.49
CA GLU A 238 0.52 -5.33 -3.62
C GLU A 238 0.45 -4.32 -4.76
N ILE A 239 1.60 -3.96 -5.31
CA ILE A 239 1.75 -2.89 -6.27
C ILE A 239 2.26 -3.50 -7.59
N PRO A 240 1.62 -3.22 -8.74
CA PRO A 240 1.93 -3.86 -10.00
C PRO A 240 3.07 -3.14 -10.76
N TYR A 241 4.11 -2.73 -10.03
CA TYR A 241 5.38 -2.27 -10.57
C TYR A 241 6.51 -2.55 -9.57
N GLY A 242 7.75 -2.53 -10.05
CA GLY A 242 8.94 -2.91 -9.31
C GLY A 242 9.22 -2.05 -8.07
N TYR A 243 10.08 -2.60 -7.22
CA TYR A 243 10.48 -2.00 -5.95
C TYR A 243 11.24 -0.68 -6.14
N GLU A 244 12.06 -0.60 -7.18
CA GLU A 244 12.87 0.58 -7.50
C GLU A 244 11.96 1.78 -7.80
N VAL A 245 10.96 1.58 -8.66
CA VAL A 245 9.98 2.62 -9.03
C VAL A 245 9.10 3.00 -7.83
N LEU A 246 8.70 2.04 -7.00
CA LEU A 246 7.95 2.31 -5.78
C LEU A 246 8.72 3.21 -4.82
N ILE A 247 9.99 2.90 -4.57
CA ILE A 247 10.81 3.71 -3.66
C ILE A 247 10.99 5.12 -4.22
N GLU A 248 11.30 5.26 -5.51
CA GLU A 248 11.51 6.56 -6.14
C GLU A 248 10.26 7.42 -6.07
N ASN A 249 9.10 6.85 -6.37
CA ASN A 249 7.84 7.57 -6.26
C ASN A 249 7.59 8.08 -4.83
N LEU A 250 7.76 7.22 -3.81
CA LEU A 250 7.55 7.61 -2.41
C LEU A 250 8.57 8.66 -1.92
N MET A 251 9.76 8.67 -2.52
CA MET A 251 10.83 9.61 -2.24
C MET A 251 10.66 10.95 -2.93
N ASP A 252 9.90 11.05 -4.03
CA ASP A 252 9.79 12.28 -4.79
C ASP A 252 8.68 13.20 -4.24
N PRO A 253 9.00 14.32 -3.58
CA PRO A 253 7.97 15.24 -3.11
C PRO A 253 7.36 16.10 -4.25
N ALA A 254 7.98 16.15 -5.44
CA ALA A 254 7.56 17.03 -6.53
C ALA A 254 6.28 16.55 -7.21
N HIS A 255 6.05 15.24 -7.33
CA HIS A 255 4.83 14.71 -7.94
C HIS A 255 3.56 14.95 -7.09
N VAL A 256 3.69 15.09 -5.77
CA VAL A 256 2.58 15.14 -4.80
C VAL A 256 1.48 16.16 -5.16
N PRO A 257 1.77 17.45 -5.45
CA PRO A 257 0.75 18.43 -5.85
C PRO A 257 0.06 18.11 -7.18
N TYR A 258 0.72 17.36 -8.07
CA TYR A 258 0.22 17.04 -9.41
C TYR A 258 -0.54 15.72 -9.43
N ALA A 259 0.09 14.62 -9.06
CA ALA A 259 -0.52 13.29 -9.14
C ALA A 259 -1.71 13.16 -8.18
N HIS A 260 -1.60 13.73 -6.98
CA HIS A 260 -2.65 13.68 -5.96
C HIS A 260 -3.56 14.91 -5.96
N TYR A 261 -3.58 15.69 -7.05
CA TYR A 261 -4.37 16.90 -7.15
C TYR A 261 -5.85 16.66 -6.85
N GLY A 262 -6.40 17.43 -5.91
CA GLY A 262 -7.79 17.28 -5.45
C GLY A 262 -8.06 16.05 -4.57
N ILE A 263 -7.06 15.21 -4.27
CA ILE A 263 -7.13 14.15 -3.25
C ILE A 263 -6.49 14.64 -1.95
N MET A 264 -5.23 15.08 -2.04
CA MET A 264 -4.47 15.54 -0.87
C MET A 264 -4.66 17.04 -0.67
N ARG A 265 -5.04 17.43 0.55
CA ARG A 265 -5.08 18.84 0.96
C ARG A 265 -3.70 19.29 1.41
N LEU A 266 -2.93 19.85 0.48
CA LEU A 266 -1.64 20.43 0.79
C LEU A 266 -1.80 21.84 1.37
N PRO A 267 -0.94 22.25 2.33
CA PRO A 267 -0.87 23.64 2.75
C PRO A 267 -0.58 24.52 1.54
N SER A 268 -1.40 25.56 1.33
CA SER A 268 -1.14 26.52 0.26
C SER A 268 0.13 27.30 0.58
N LYS A 269 1.21 27.05 -0.17
CA LYS A 269 2.38 27.93 -0.17
C LYS A 269 2.03 29.17 -1.02
N SER A 270 2.37 30.36 -0.52
CA SER A 270 2.21 31.63 -1.25
C SER A 270 3.59 32.21 -1.59
N PRO A 271 3.82 32.65 -2.83
CA PRO A 271 2.92 32.61 -3.99
C PRO A 271 2.80 31.19 -4.58
N LYS A 272 1.62 30.85 -5.13
CA LYS A 272 1.46 29.66 -5.96
C LYS A 272 2.05 29.95 -7.34
N LEU A 273 2.92 29.07 -7.84
CA LEU A 273 3.51 29.24 -9.18
C LEU A 273 2.59 28.72 -10.30
N ASP A 274 1.71 27.77 -9.98
CA ASP A 274 0.70 27.21 -10.89
C ASP A 274 -0.60 26.83 -10.12
N ARG A 275 -1.55 26.22 -10.83
CA ARG A 275 -2.85 25.81 -10.26
C ARG A 275 -2.68 24.71 -9.20
N GLU A 276 -1.82 23.75 -9.50
CA GLU A 276 -1.58 22.53 -8.72
C GLU A 276 -0.77 22.81 -7.44
N GLY A 277 0.04 23.87 -7.42
CA GLY A 277 0.79 24.32 -6.26
C GLY A 277 2.25 23.87 -6.25
N GLY A 278 2.85 23.64 -7.43
CA GLY A 278 4.28 23.36 -7.58
C GLY A 278 5.14 24.51 -7.07
N THR A 279 6.24 24.17 -6.40
CA THR A 279 7.24 25.12 -5.88
C THR A 279 8.62 24.48 -5.90
N PRO A 280 9.71 25.25 -6.01
CA PRO A 280 11.06 24.73 -5.80
C PRO A 280 11.17 24.00 -4.45
N ILE A 281 11.82 22.84 -4.45
CA ILE A 281 12.06 22.03 -3.25
C ILE A 281 13.57 21.87 -3.10
N GLU A 282 14.08 22.28 -1.95
CA GLU A 282 15.50 22.16 -1.61
C GLU A 282 15.74 20.84 -0.88
N ILE A 283 16.52 19.96 -1.52
CA ILE A 283 16.95 18.68 -0.94
C ILE A 283 18.47 18.64 -0.89
N ASN A 284 19.00 18.29 0.28
CA ASN A 284 20.43 18.11 0.50
C ASN A 284 20.69 16.74 1.12
N VAL A 285 21.39 15.86 0.38
CA VAL A 285 21.80 14.54 0.84
C VAL A 285 23.00 14.70 1.76
N GLN A 286 22.83 14.37 3.04
CA GLN A 286 23.83 14.60 4.08
C GLN A 286 24.77 13.40 4.25
N ARG A 287 24.25 12.19 4.05
CA ARG A 287 25.00 10.93 4.20
C ARG A 287 24.45 9.90 3.24
N LEU A 288 25.32 9.12 2.62
CA LEU A 288 24.99 7.96 1.79
C LEU A 288 26.04 6.87 2.02
N ASP A 289 25.60 5.68 2.40
CA ASP A 289 26.43 4.48 2.55
C ASP A 289 25.63 3.21 2.23
N LYS A 290 26.22 2.03 2.42
CA LYS A 290 25.58 0.75 2.11
C LYS A 290 24.26 0.52 2.84
N THR A 291 24.09 1.09 4.03
CA THR A 291 22.86 0.97 4.84
C THR A 291 21.75 1.92 4.40
N GLY A 292 22.02 2.87 3.51
CA GLY A 292 21.04 3.79 2.94
C GLY A 292 21.53 5.24 2.93
N PHE A 293 20.62 6.19 3.12
CA PHE A 293 20.96 7.62 3.12
C PHE A 293 20.05 8.49 3.98
N LEU A 294 20.56 9.64 4.38
CA LEU A 294 19.84 10.70 5.09
C LEU A 294 19.89 11.98 4.27
N ALA A 295 18.75 12.64 4.10
CA ALA A 295 18.65 13.89 3.38
C ALA A 295 17.78 14.88 4.14
N LYS A 296 18.18 16.15 4.10
CA LYS A 296 17.38 17.27 4.60
C LYS A 296 16.52 17.78 3.46
N GLN A 297 15.23 17.96 3.71
CA GLN A 297 14.28 18.58 2.77
C GLN A 297 13.59 19.74 3.48
N ASP A 298 13.81 20.96 3.02
CA ASP A 298 13.37 22.18 3.69
C ASP A 298 13.72 22.18 5.21
N ARG A 299 12.69 22.13 6.08
CA ARG A 299 12.80 22.01 7.55
C ARG A 299 12.58 20.60 8.09
N GLY A 300 12.30 19.63 7.20
CA GLY A 300 12.15 18.22 7.53
C GLY A 300 13.38 17.41 7.13
N TYR A 301 13.28 16.09 7.29
CA TYR A 301 14.30 15.16 6.81
C TYR A 301 13.65 13.88 6.30
N ASN A 302 14.35 13.25 5.36
CA ASN A 302 13.99 11.98 4.76
C ASN A 302 15.13 11.00 4.99
N LYS A 303 14.78 9.75 5.27
CA LYS A 303 15.77 8.70 5.55
C LYS A 303 15.39 7.42 4.82
N PHE A 304 16.29 6.94 3.99
CA PHE A 304 16.23 5.60 3.42
C PHE A 304 17.12 4.67 4.25
N ILE A 305 16.59 3.51 4.62
CA ILE A 305 17.32 2.44 5.27
C ILE A 305 17.09 1.17 4.46
N ALA A 306 18.17 0.69 3.86
CA ALA A 306 18.14 -0.50 3.03
C ALA A 306 17.77 -1.73 3.86
N PRO A 307 17.07 -2.73 3.28
CA PRO A 307 16.60 -2.77 1.89
C PRO A 307 15.18 -2.26 1.69
N CYS A 308 14.49 -1.70 2.69
CA CYS A 308 13.03 -1.55 2.55
C CYS A 308 12.39 -0.36 3.25
N VAL A 309 13.08 0.42 4.07
CA VAL A 309 12.42 1.43 4.91
C VAL A 309 12.68 2.82 4.39
N PHE A 310 11.62 3.59 4.16
CA PHE A 310 11.67 5.01 3.88
C PHE A 310 10.88 5.80 4.92
N TYR A 311 11.55 6.77 5.54
CA TYR A 311 10.98 7.75 6.46
C TYR A 311 10.91 9.12 5.81
N ALA A 312 9.78 9.79 6.01
CA ALA A 312 9.69 11.23 5.89
C ALA A 312 9.18 11.85 7.19
N TYR A 313 9.88 12.89 7.65
CA TYR A 313 9.50 13.70 8.80
C TYR A 313 9.00 15.05 8.31
N PRO A 314 7.72 15.16 7.92
CA PRO A 314 7.14 16.43 7.49
C PRO A 314 7.13 17.40 8.68
N ASN A 315 7.68 18.60 8.49
CA ASN A 315 7.69 19.59 9.56
C ASN A 315 6.28 20.13 9.83
N MET A 316 5.57 19.57 10.82
CA MET A 316 4.29 20.11 11.33
C MET A 316 4.52 21.17 12.41
N THR A 317 5.22 22.27 12.09
CA THR A 317 5.17 23.49 12.92
C THR A 317 4.25 24.50 12.27
N SER A 318 2.94 24.31 12.44
CA SER A 318 1.96 25.41 12.31
C SER A 318 1.66 25.93 13.70
N GLY A 319 2.33 27.02 14.05
CA GLY A 319 2.09 27.83 15.24
C GLY A 319 3.00 29.03 15.16
N SER A 320 2.44 30.20 14.90
CA SER A 320 3.13 31.48 14.96
C SER A 320 3.58 31.74 16.41
N GLY A 321 4.75 31.22 16.78
CA GLY A 321 5.51 31.68 17.92
C GLY A 321 6.63 32.53 17.38
N SER A 322 6.46 33.85 17.39
CA SER A 322 7.55 34.79 17.24
C SER A 322 8.65 34.40 18.22
N LEU A 323 9.84 34.08 17.72
CA LEU A 323 11.03 33.88 18.55
C LEU A 323 11.53 35.26 18.97
N SER A 324 10.85 35.87 19.93
CA SER A 324 11.35 37.06 20.60
C SER A 324 12.38 36.63 21.64
N SER A 325 13.63 36.99 21.35
CA SER A 325 14.72 37.37 22.25
C SER A 325 14.78 36.74 23.65
N MET A 326 15.93 36.10 23.92
CA MET A 326 16.58 35.95 25.22
C MET A 326 16.12 36.97 26.29
N GLY A 327 15.69 36.45 27.45
CA GLY A 327 15.57 37.24 28.67
C GLY A 327 14.58 36.67 29.69
N SER A 328 15.14 36.23 30.83
CA SER A 328 14.50 35.92 32.12
C SER A 328 13.92 34.52 32.34
N GLU A 329 14.56 33.84 33.30
CA GLU A 329 14.16 32.61 33.97
C GLU A 329 12.82 32.79 34.70
N LYS A 330 11.78 32.09 34.25
CA LYS A 330 10.64 31.69 35.10
C LYS A 330 10.23 30.27 34.73
N ALA A 331 9.90 29.50 35.77
CA ALA A 331 9.61 28.07 35.78
C ALA A 331 8.90 27.58 34.50
N ALA A 332 9.47 26.53 33.89
CA ALA A 332 8.95 25.90 32.69
C ALA A 332 7.50 25.43 32.92
N PRO A 333 6.52 25.93 32.14
CA PRO A 333 5.21 25.28 32.09
C PRO A 333 5.40 23.90 31.48
N GLU A 334 4.63 22.91 31.97
CA GLU A 334 4.61 21.52 31.52
C GLU A 334 4.93 21.38 30.03
N ALA A 335 5.97 20.60 29.72
CA ALA A 335 6.48 20.43 28.36
C ALA A 335 5.33 20.11 27.38
N VAL A 336 4.92 21.11 26.59
CA VAL A 336 3.96 20.92 25.51
C VAL A 336 4.57 19.92 24.55
N LYS A 337 4.12 18.65 24.61
CA LYS A 337 4.59 17.59 23.72
C LYS A 337 4.44 18.08 22.28
N LYS A 338 5.58 18.25 21.58
CA LYS A 338 5.62 18.71 20.19
C LYS A 338 4.78 17.75 19.34
N ARG A 339 3.82 18.29 18.57
CA ARG A 339 3.05 17.48 17.62
C ARG A 339 3.99 16.85 16.61
N GLN A 340 3.95 15.53 16.51
CA GLN A 340 4.80 14.73 15.63
C GLN A 340 3.92 13.82 14.79
N MET A 341 4.26 13.74 13.51
CA MET A 341 3.72 12.79 12.55
C MET A 341 4.90 12.30 11.71
N LEU A 342 4.97 10.99 11.51
CA LEU A 342 5.94 10.36 10.63
C LEU A 342 5.19 9.75 9.44
N LEU A 343 5.82 9.75 8.27
CA LEU A 343 5.42 8.92 7.16
C LEU A 343 6.41 7.78 7.05
N ILE A 344 5.97 6.56 7.32
CA ILE A 344 6.81 5.37 7.24
C ILE A 344 6.25 4.46 6.16
N PHE A 345 7.10 4.18 5.18
CA PHE A 345 6.81 3.22 4.12
C PHE A 345 7.82 2.09 4.19
N LEU A 346 7.33 0.86 4.21
CA LEU A 346 8.13 -0.33 4.00
C LEU A 346 7.85 -0.82 2.57
N CYS A 347 8.84 -0.70 1.70
CA CYS A 347 8.80 -1.06 0.30
C CYS A 347 9.45 -2.43 0.13
N ILE A 348 8.65 -3.42 -0.26
CA ILE A 348 9.07 -4.82 -0.28
C ILE A 348 9.18 -5.30 -1.72
N PRO A 349 10.35 -5.82 -2.14
CA PRO A 349 10.47 -6.48 -3.42
C PRO A 349 9.67 -7.79 -3.42
N VAL A 350 8.75 -7.97 -4.37
CA VAL A 350 7.93 -9.19 -4.49
C VAL A 350 8.40 -10.04 -5.66
N GLY A 351 8.61 -9.43 -6.82
CA GLY A 351 9.20 -10.02 -8.02
C GLY A 351 9.45 -8.94 -9.07
N PRO A 352 10.05 -9.26 -10.23
CA PRO A 352 10.17 -8.28 -11.32
C PRO A 352 8.80 -7.68 -11.69
N GLY A 353 8.71 -6.34 -11.71
CA GLY A 353 7.46 -5.61 -11.98
C GLY A 353 6.40 -5.72 -10.89
N ARG A 354 6.77 -6.19 -9.69
CA ARG A 354 5.86 -6.34 -8.55
C ARG A 354 6.54 -5.99 -7.24
N SER A 355 5.89 -5.15 -6.46
CA SER A 355 6.32 -4.78 -5.13
C SER A 355 5.14 -4.83 -4.16
N ARG A 356 5.40 -4.70 -2.88
CA ARG A 356 4.39 -4.47 -1.85
C ARG A 356 4.78 -3.23 -1.08
N VAL A 357 3.82 -2.41 -0.72
CA VAL A 357 4.00 -1.33 0.24
C VAL A 357 3.24 -1.65 1.51
N ILE A 358 3.90 -1.50 2.66
CA ILE A 358 3.25 -1.38 3.96
C ILE A 358 3.44 0.07 4.38
N TRP A 359 2.37 0.76 4.73
CA TRP A 359 2.44 2.14 5.20
C TRP A 359 1.91 2.25 6.62
N THR A 360 2.52 3.14 7.39
CA THR A 360 2.04 3.54 8.71
C THR A 360 2.41 4.98 8.96
N PHE A 361 1.50 5.74 9.55
CA PHE A 361 1.69 7.17 9.80
C PHE A 361 1.61 7.49 11.30
N PRO A 362 2.62 7.09 12.09
CA PRO A 362 2.64 7.32 13.53
C PRO A 362 2.41 8.79 13.84
N ARG A 363 1.43 9.07 14.70
CA ARG A 363 1.12 10.43 15.16
C ARG A 363 0.80 10.48 16.64
N ASN A 364 1.29 11.50 17.33
CA ASN A 364 1.07 11.71 18.77
C ASN A 364 -0.09 12.67 19.09
N PHE A 365 -0.87 13.06 18.08
CA PHE A 365 -2.03 13.95 18.21
C PHE A 365 -3.25 13.36 17.52
N GLY A 366 -4.45 13.73 17.99
CA GLY A 366 -5.71 13.32 17.38
C GLY A 366 -6.02 11.81 17.46
N GLN A 367 -5.39 11.08 18.39
CA GLN A 367 -5.53 9.63 18.53
C GLN A 367 -6.98 9.18 18.79
N TRP A 368 -7.83 10.08 19.32
CA TRP A 368 -9.26 9.81 19.50
C TRP A 368 -9.96 9.43 18.20
N LEU A 369 -9.46 9.91 17.05
CA LEU A 369 -10.01 9.57 15.74
C LEU A 369 -9.94 8.06 15.48
N ASP A 370 -8.90 7.38 15.94
CA ASP A 370 -8.71 5.94 15.68
C ASP A 370 -9.64 5.07 16.53
N LYS A 371 -10.26 5.64 17.58
CA LYS A 371 -11.30 5.00 18.39
C LYS A 371 -12.70 5.12 17.78
N VAL A 372 -12.92 6.14 16.95
CA VAL A 372 -14.24 6.47 16.37
C VAL A 372 -14.31 6.05 14.90
N ILE A 373 -13.22 6.21 14.17
CA ILE A 373 -13.13 5.94 12.75
C ILE A 373 -12.49 4.56 12.56
N PRO A 374 -13.20 3.60 11.95
CA PRO A 374 -12.64 2.28 11.67
C PRO A 374 -11.44 2.36 10.72
N ARG A 375 -10.45 1.47 10.91
CA ARG A 375 -9.21 1.43 10.12
C ARG A 375 -9.46 1.42 8.59
N TRP A 376 -10.45 0.65 8.12
CA TRP A 376 -10.77 0.58 6.68
C TRP A 376 -11.15 1.93 6.06
N VAL A 377 -11.71 2.86 6.83
CA VAL A 377 -12.09 4.19 6.32
C VAL A 377 -10.84 5.02 5.99
N PHE A 378 -9.80 4.93 6.82
CA PHE A 378 -8.49 5.54 6.50
C PHE A 378 -7.89 4.91 5.24
N HIS A 379 -8.01 3.59 5.10
CA HIS A 379 -7.50 2.87 3.94
C HIS A 379 -8.20 3.30 2.63
N VAL A 380 -9.47 3.70 2.66
CA VAL A 380 -10.16 4.23 1.45
C VAL A 380 -9.43 5.44 0.87
N GLY A 381 -9.06 6.41 1.71
CA GLY A 381 -8.33 7.60 1.27
C GLY A 381 -6.91 7.29 0.82
N GLN A 382 -6.19 6.44 1.58
CA GLN A 382 -4.82 6.06 1.28
C GLN A 382 -4.71 5.26 -0.02
N ASN A 383 -5.64 4.33 -0.27
CA ASN A 383 -5.65 3.59 -1.54
C ASN A 383 -5.95 4.50 -2.73
N LEU A 384 -6.81 5.50 -2.57
CA LEU A 384 -7.09 6.48 -3.64
C LEU A 384 -5.84 7.30 -4.02
N ILE A 385 -4.98 7.62 -3.04
CA ILE A 385 -3.67 8.24 -3.30
C ILE A 385 -2.82 7.28 -4.13
N LEU A 386 -2.67 6.02 -3.71
CA LEU A 386 -1.89 5.03 -4.48
C LEU A 386 -2.44 4.82 -5.91
N ASP A 387 -3.76 4.88 -6.09
CA ASP A 387 -4.39 4.72 -7.40
C ASP A 387 -4.08 5.86 -8.38
N SER A 388 -3.74 7.06 -7.89
CA SER A 388 -3.38 8.16 -8.78
C SER A 388 -2.04 7.94 -9.48
N ASP A 389 -1.16 7.14 -8.88
CA ASP A 389 0.18 6.86 -9.41
C ASP A 389 0.22 5.49 -10.11
N LEU A 390 -0.66 4.57 -9.72
CA LEU A 390 -0.48 3.16 -10.02
C LEU A 390 -0.33 2.85 -11.52
N TYR A 391 -1.23 3.40 -12.34
CA TYR A 391 -1.21 3.12 -13.77
C TYR A 391 -0.03 3.80 -14.49
N LEU A 392 0.31 5.04 -14.11
CA LEU A 392 1.39 5.76 -14.78
C LEU A 392 2.76 5.15 -14.45
N LEU A 393 2.99 4.77 -13.18
CA LEU A 393 4.25 4.18 -12.74
C LEU A 393 4.48 2.79 -13.32
N HIS A 394 3.41 2.01 -13.50
CA HIS A 394 3.49 0.74 -14.22
C HIS A 394 4.02 0.95 -15.66
N LEU A 395 3.46 1.91 -16.39
CA LEU A 395 3.91 2.19 -17.76
C LEU A 395 5.31 2.82 -17.80
N GLU A 396 5.66 3.63 -16.80
CA GLU A 396 6.99 4.21 -16.65
C GLU A 396 8.06 3.14 -16.47
N GLU A 397 7.81 2.12 -15.64
CA GLU A 397 8.74 1.02 -15.41
C GLU A 397 9.08 0.29 -16.73
N HIS A 398 8.08 -0.01 -17.55
CA HIS A 398 8.29 -0.66 -18.85
C HIS A 398 9.21 0.18 -19.76
N LYS A 399 9.01 1.51 -19.80
CA LYS A 399 9.86 2.41 -20.59
C LYS A 399 11.29 2.51 -20.05
N LEU A 400 11.45 2.49 -18.73
CA LEU A 400 12.76 2.50 -18.07
C LEU A 400 13.57 1.25 -18.43
N ILE A 401 12.91 0.10 -18.52
CA ILE A 401 13.55 -1.17 -18.89
C ILE A 401 13.98 -1.18 -20.34
N ASP A 402 13.16 -0.67 -21.25
CA ASP A 402 13.50 -0.55 -22.67
C ASP A 402 14.76 0.31 -22.87
N ALA A 403 14.98 1.30 -22.00
CA ALA A 403 16.20 2.11 -21.99
C ALA A 403 17.39 1.48 -21.23
N GLY A 404 17.13 0.45 -20.43
CA GLY A 404 18.10 -0.26 -19.59
C GLY A 404 18.29 0.37 -18.20
N TYR A 405 18.08 -0.41 -17.14
CA TYR A 405 18.14 0.06 -15.74
C TYR A 405 19.43 0.79 -15.35
N THR A 406 20.59 0.34 -15.85
CA THR A 406 21.88 0.95 -15.53
C THR A 406 22.10 2.28 -16.25
N ASN A 407 21.38 2.52 -17.35
CA ASN A 407 21.47 3.69 -18.22
C ASN A 407 20.30 4.68 -18.03
N TRP A 408 19.61 4.63 -16.90
CA TRP A 408 18.40 5.44 -16.65
C TRP A 408 18.58 6.95 -16.92
N GLN A 409 19.78 7.53 -16.72
CA GLN A 409 20.03 8.94 -17.03
C GLN A 409 19.93 9.29 -18.52
N LYS A 410 20.02 8.30 -19.42
CA LYS A 410 19.76 8.50 -20.85
C LYS A 410 18.27 8.58 -21.15
N ALA A 411 17.45 7.94 -20.32
CA ALA A 411 16.00 7.90 -20.46
C ALA A 411 15.31 9.06 -19.73
N CYS A 412 15.88 9.49 -18.61
CA CYS A 412 15.28 10.45 -17.69
C CYS A 412 16.18 11.66 -17.49
N PHE A 413 15.56 12.84 -17.48
CA PHE A 413 16.21 14.10 -17.17
C PHE A 413 15.76 14.59 -15.79
N VAL A 414 16.70 14.72 -14.86
CA VAL A 414 16.46 15.09 -13.44
C VAL A 414 17.29 16.33 -13.08
N PRO A 415 16.94 17.52 -13.59
CA PRO A 415 17.81 18.69 -13.55
C PRO A 415 17.75 19.47 -12.23
N THR A 416 16.82 19.15 -11.33
CA THR A 416 16.48 20.03 -10.22
C THR A 416 16.87 19.43 -8.87
N LYS A 417 16.90 20.28 -7.84
CA LYS A 417 17.15 19.80 -6.48
C LYS A 417 16.00 18.98 -5.90
N SER A 418 14.78 19.06 -6.44
CA SER A 418 13.70 18.19 -6.00
C SER A 418 13.96 16.72 -6.33
N ASP A 419 14.82 16.44 -7.31
CA ASP A 419 15.21 15.10 -7.71
C ASP A 419 16.26 14.47 -6.78
N GLY A 420 16.74 15.21 -5.77
CA GLY A 420 17.91 14.82 -4.96
C GLY A 420 17.78 13.46 -4.27
N LEU A 421 16.58 13.08 -3.82
CA LEU A 421 16.33 11.77 -3.19
C LEU A 421 16.36 10.63 -4.21
N VAL A 422 15.75 10.83 -5.38
CA VAL A 422 15.75 9.86 -6.50
C VAL A 422 17.18 9.63 -6.98
N VAL A 423 17.95 10.71 -7.17
CA VAL A 423 19.36 10.63 -7.56
C VAL A 423 20.19 9.90 -6.50
N ALA A 424 19.97 10.17 -5.21
CA ALA A 424 20.65 9.48 -4.11
C ALA A 424 20.36 7.98 -4.10
N PHE A 425 19.09 7.59 -4.27
CA PHE A 425 18.68 6.20 -4.33
C PHE A 425 19.27 5.47 -5.54
N ARG A 426 19.19 6.05 -6.74
CA ARG A 426 19.80 5.48 -7.94
C ARG A 426 21.32 5.35 -7.83
N LYS A 427 22.00 6.31 -7.18
CA LYS A 427 23.45 6.23 -6.88
C LYS A 427 23.75 5.09 -5.89
N TRP A 428 22.96 4.96 -4.83
CA TRP A 428 23.06 3.86 -3.87
C TRP A 428 22.88 2.51 -4.56
N LEU A 429 21.82 2.36 -5.37
CA LEU A 429 21.49 1.14 -6.08
C LEU A 429 22.62 0.74 -7.05
N ARG A 430 23.16 1.70 -7.81
CA ARG A 430 24.31 1.46 -8.69
C ARG A 430 25.54 1.00 -7.91
N LYS A 431 25.94 1.76 -6.89
CA LYS A 431 27.18 1.53 -6.12
C LYS A 431 27.15 0.19 -5.39
N TYR A 432 26.03 -0.17 -4.77
CA TYR A 432 25.98 -1.32 -3.88
C TYR A 432 25.29 -2.55 -4.47
N SER A 433 24.47 -2.42 -5.51
CA SER A 433 23.69 -3.55 -6.06
C SER A 433 23.82 -3.74 -7.58
N GLY A 434 24.74 -3.04 -8.24
CA GLY A 434 24.87 -3.12 -9.70
C GLY A 434 23.71 -2.49 -10.47
N GLY A 435 22.89 -1.66 -9.79
CA GLY A 435 21.82 -0.88 -10.40
C GLY A 435 20.43 -1.52 -10.41
N GLN A 436 20.25 -2.69 -9.80
CA GLN A 436 18.96 -3.39 -9.70
C GLN A 436 18.95 -4.38 -8.53
N ILE A 437 17.78 -4.90 -8.18
CA ILE A 437 17.69 -6.03 -7.25
C ILE A 437 18.39 -7.28 -7.81
N ASP A 438 19.15 -7.97 -6.97
CA ASP A 438 19.63 -9.32 -7.25
C ASP A 438 18.52 -10.33 -6.95
N TRP A 439 17.85 -10.78 -8.01
CA TRP A 439 16.78 -11.78 -7.91
C TRP A 439 17.29 -13.24 -7.89
N GLY A 440 18.61 -13.45 -7.81
CA GLY A 440 19.24 -14.74 -7.96
C GLY A 440 19.01 -15.34 -9.36
N THR A 441 18.92 -16.67 -9.44
CA THR A 441 18.81 -17.39 -10.73
C THR A 441 17.38 -17.61 -11.23
N LYS A 442 16.36 -17.20 -10.47
CA LYS A 442 14.95 -17.52 -10.77
C LYS A 442 14.35 -16.65 -11.88
N PHE A 443 14.88 -15.46 -12.12
CA PHE A 443 14.29 -14.48 -13.04
C PHE A 443 15.28 -14.08 -14.14
N LYS A 444 14.73 -13.85 -15.35
CA LYS A 444 15.51 -13.47 -16.55
C LYS A 444 15.46 -11.97 -16.86
N GLY A 445 15.01 -11.14 -15.92
CA GLY A 445 14.92 -9.68 -16.09
C GLY A 445 13.78 -9.18 -17.00
N ILE A 446 12.84 -10.04 -17.40
CA ILE A 446 11.70 -9.66 -18.24
C ILE A 446 10.49 -9.37 -17.36
N LEU A 447 9.82 -8.23 -17.60
CA LEU A 447 8.57 -7.92 -16.91
C LEU A 447 7.40 -8.74 -17.44
N PRO A 448 6.40 -9.02 -16.59
CA PRO A 448 5.10 -9.49 -17.06
C PRO A 448 4.46 -8.52 -18.06
N PRO A 449 3.66 -9.00 -19.01
CA PRO A 449 2.91 -8.12 -19.91
C PRO A 449 1.90 -7.27 -19.13
N THR A 450 1.66 -6.04 -19.60
CA THR A 450 0.65 -5.14 -19.03
C THR A 450 -0.76 -5.71 -19.20
N PRO A 451 -1.49 -6.00 -18.11
CA PRO A 451 -2.89 -6.42 -18.20
C PRO A 451 -3.81 -5.22 -18.50
N PRO A 452 -5.10 -5.44 -18.79
CA PRO A 452 -6.09 -4.37 -18.87
C PRO A 452 -6.10 -3.50 -17.60
N LYS A 453 -6.34 -2.19 -17.77
CA LYS A 453 -6.27 -1.20 -16.68
C LYS A 453 -7.13 -1.58 -15.45
N GLU A 454 -8.33 -2.10 -15.67
CA GLU A 454 -9.22 -2.55 -14.58
C GLU A 454 -8.60 -3.68 -13.75
N GLN A 455 -7.92 -4.63 -14.40
CA GLN A 455 -7.24 -5.72 -13.71
C GLN A 455 -5.97 -5.23 -13.01
N LEU A 456 -5.23 -4.31 -13.63
CA LEU A 456 -4.03 -3.71 -13.02
C LEU A 456 -4.37 -2.95 -11.73
N MET A 457 -5.47 -2.21 -11.75
CA MET A 457 -5.91 -1.35 -10.65
C MET A 457 -6.90 -2.05 -9.70
N ASP A 458 -7.05 -3.38 -9.80
CA ASP A 458 -7.97 -4.13 -8.92
C ASP A 458 -7.51 -4.04 -7.47
N ARG A 459 -8.28 -3.33 -6.66
CA ARG A 459 -8.03 -3.11 -5.23
C ARG A 459 -8.41 -4.32 -4.39
N TYR A 460 -9.32 -5.17 -4.86
CA TYR A 460 -9.75 -6.33 -4.11
C TYR A 460 -8.57 -7.29 -3.92
N TRP A 461 -7.90 -7.66 -5.02
CA TRP A 461 -6.78 -8.57 -5.01
C TRP A 461 -5.47 -7.93 -4.55
N SER A 462 -5.26 -6.64 -4.81
CA SER A 462 -4.05 -5.95 -4.35
C SER A 462 -4.07 -5.59 -2.86
N HIS A 463 -5.24 -5.35 -2.27
CA HIS A 463 -5.37 -4.85 -0.89
C HIS A 463 -6.42 -5.59 -0.06
N VAL A 464 -7.68 -5.65 -0.49
CA VAL A 464 -8.80 -6.05 0.38
C VAL A 464 -8.65 -7.48 0.90
N VAL A 465 -8.21 -8.43 0.07
CA VAL A 465 -7.99 -9.83 0.49
C VAL A 465 -6.90 -9.94 1.56
N ASN A 466 -5.94 -9.00 1.56
CA ASN A 466 -4.77 -8.93 2.44
C ASN A 466 -4.97 -7.99 3.64
N CYS A 467 -6.15 -7.38 3.82
CA CYS A 467 -6.44 -6.47 4.92
C CYS A 467 -7.67 -6.94 5.69
N SER A 468 -7.48 -7.36 6.94
CA SER A 468 -8.56 -7.92 7.78
C SER A 468 -9.71 -6.92 7.96
N SER A 469 -9.38 -5.66 8.24
CA SER A 469 -10.38 -4.59 8.42
C SER A 469 -11.19 -4.33 7.14
N CYS A 470 -10.56 -4.25 5.97
CA CYS A 470 -11.26 -3.98 4.71
C CYS A 470 -12.10 -5.18 4.25
N ARG A 471 -11.60 -6.40 4.46
CA ARG A 471 -12.35 -7.64 4.18
C ARG A 471 -13.62 -7.75 5.01
N VAL A 472 -13.53 -7.47 6.32
CA VAL A 472 -14.69 -7.48 7.23
C VAL A 472 -15.68 -6.38 6.85
N ALA A 473 -15.20 -5.16 6.56
CA ALA A 473 -16.03 -4.06 6.11
C ALA A 473 -16.78 -4.40 4.82
N LEU A 474 -16.08 -4.90 3.80
CA LEU A 474 -16.70 -5.31 2.53
C LEU A 474 -17.79 -6.36 2.75
N LYS A 475 -17.54 -7.37 3.59
CA LYS A 475 -18.55 -8.40 3.91
C LYS A 475 -19.80 -7.76 4.54
N GLY A 476 -19.64 -6.88 5.52
CA GLY A 476 -20.76 -6.19 6.17
C GLY A 476 -21.53 -5.29 5.21
N LEU A 477 -20.84 -4.50 4.39
CA LEU A 477 -21.46 -3.62 3.39
C LEU A 477 -22.21 -4.41 2.32
N ARG A 478 -21.70 -5.58 1.88
CA ARG A 478 -22.41 -6.47 0.94
C ARG A 478 -23.68 -7.06 1.54
N ILE A 479 -23.65 -7.46 2.82
CA ILE A 479 -24.85 -7.91 3.52
C ILE A 479 -25.90 -6.79 3.56
N LEU A 480 -25.48 -5.56 3.89
CA LEU A 480 -26.37 -4.41 3.92
C LEU A 480 -26.93 -4.06 2.52
N GLU A 481 -26.10 -4.13 1.47
CA GLU A 481 -26.50 -3.92 0.08
C GLU A 481 -27.65 -4.85 -0.33
N VAL A 482 -27.61 -6.11 0.11
CA VAL A 482 -28.64 -7.12 -0.16
C VAL A 482 -29.84 -7.00 0.78
N ALA A 483 -29.64 -6.65 2.06
CA ALA A 483 -30.72 -6.55 3.03
C ALA A 483 -31.66 -5.37 2.74
N LEU A 484 -31.13 -4.25 2.26
CA LEU A 484 -31.89 -3.03 1.98
C LEU A 484 -33.05 -3.25 0.96
N PRO A 485 -32.84 -3.88 -0.22
CA PRO A 485 -33.93 -4.22 -1.13
C PRO A 485 -34.93 -5.21 -0.54
N VAL A 486 -34.49 -6.16 0.29
CA VAL A 486 -35.40 -7.10 0.97
C VAL A 486 -36.35 -6.35 1.89
N VAL A 487 -35.83 -5.41 2.69
CA VAL A 487 -36.66 -4.53 3.53
C VAL A 487 -37.63 -3.71 2.68
N ALA A 488 -37.19 -3.20 1.53
CA ALA A 488 -38.06 -2.46 0.62
C ALA A 488 -39.21 -3.32 0.08
N VAL A 489 -38.94 -4.56 -0.35
CA VAL A 489 -39.97 -5.49 -0.85
C VAL A 489 -40.95 -5.87 0.26
N VAL A 490 -40.46 -6.18 1.47
CA VAL A 490 -41.30 -6.50 2.63
C VAL A 490 -42.19 -5.30 3.00
N ALA A 491 -41.63 -4.09 3.02
CA ALA A 491 -42.38 -2.86 3.29
C ALA A 491 -43.53 -2.65 2.28
N ILE A 492 -43.27 -2.86 0.99
CA ILE A 492 -44.31 -2.78 -0.07
C ILE A 492 -45.34 -3.91 0.12
N GLY A 493 -44.90 -5.12 0.44
CA GLY A 493 -45.78 -6.26 0.71
C GLY A 493 -46.74 -6.00 1.89
N ILE A 494 -46.27 -5.37 2.96
CA ILE A 494 -47.10 -4.96 4.10
C ILE A 494 -48.17 -3.96 3.65
N VAL A 495 -47.80 -2.93 2.87
CA VAL A 495 -48.77 -1.94 2.36
C VAL A 495 -49.82 -2.61 1.47
N ALA A 496 -49.44 -3.60 0.67
CA ALA A 496 -50.34 -4.34 -0.22
C ALA A 496 -51.28 -5.31 0.53
N ALA A 497 -50.80 -5.96 1.59
CA ALA A 497 -51.56 -6.96 2.35
C ALA A 497 -52.57 -6.35 3.36
N VAL A 498 -52.33 -5.12 3.80
CA VAL A 498 -53.21 -4.44 4.76
C VAL A 498 -54.51 -3.99 4.08
N LYS A 499 -55.62 -4.66 4.44
CA LYS A 499 -56.99 -4.28 4.05
C LYS A 499 -57.25 -2.81 4.37
N GLN A 500 -57.96 -2.11 3.47
CA GLN A 500 -58.47 -0.75 3.72
C GLN A 500 -59.30 -0.77 5.01
N GLY A 501 -58.74 -0.19 6.09
CA GLY A 501 -59.40 -0.06 7.39
C GLY A 501 -58.64 -0.63 8.60
N PHE A 502 -57.69 -1.58 8.44
CA PHE A 502 -57.12 -2.29 9.60
C PHE A 502 -55.71 -1.85 10.02
N LEU A 503 -54.91 -1.21 9.15
CA LEU A 503 -53.70 -0.49 9.57
C LEU A 503 -53.52 0.79 8.73
N ALA A 504 -53.41 1.88 9.50
CA ALA A 504 -52.64 3.08 9.21
C ALA A 504 -53.20 4.11 8.21
N SER A 505 -53.25 5.36 8.64
CA SER A 505 -53.65 6.53 7.83
C SER A 505 -52.85 6.59 6.53
N MET A 506 -53.34 7.32 5.52
CA MET A 506 -52.60 7.54 4.27
C MET A 506 -51.16 8.00 4.52
N ALA A 507 -50.94 8.79 5.59
CA ALA A 507 -49.60 9.21 6.01
C ALA A 507 -48.66 8.04 6.29
N VAL A 508 -49.11 7.00 7.00
CA VAL A 508 -48.26 5.84 7.32
C VAL A 508 -47.97 5.01 6.07
N ARG A 509 -48.95 4.85 5.17
CA ARG A 509 -48.71 4.17 3.88
C ARG A 509 -47.64 4.89 3.07
N ILE A 510 -47.74 6.23 3.00
CA ILE A 510 -46.73 7.08 2.35
C ILE A 510 -45.37 6.88 3.03
N SER A 511 -45.28 6.93 4.36
CA SER A 511 -44.02 6.74 5.08
C SER A 511 -43.36 5.38 4.80
N ILE A 512 -44.14 4.29 4.76
CA ILE A 512 -43.61 2.95 4.46
C ILE A 512 -43.12 2.86 3.01
N VAL A 513 -43.85 3.42 2.05
CA VAL A 513 -43.42 3.48 0.64
C VAL A 513 -42.16 4.33 0.49
N THR A 514 -42.08 5.48 1.16
CA THR A 514 -40.89 6.33 1.16
C THR A 514 -39.69 5.59 1.73
N LEU A 515 -39.86 4.86 2.85
CA LEU A 515 -38.80 4.03 3.41
C LEU A 515 -38.33 2.96 2.41
N ALA A 516 -39.26 2.29 1.72
CA ALA A 516 -38.92 1.29 0.70
C ALA A 516 -38.10 1.90 -0.45
N VAL A 517 -38.49 3.07 -0.95
CA VAL A 517 -37.76 3.79 -2.00
C VAL A 517 -36.36 4.20 -1.51
N LEU A 518 -36.25 4.73 -0.29
CA LEU A 518 -34.97 5.12 0.31
C LEU A 518 -34.05 3.91 0.51
N CYS A 519 -34.57 2.77 0.97
CA CYS A 519 -33.80 1.54 1.10
C CYS A 519 -33.27 1.06 -0.26
N PHE A 520 -34.10 1.07 -1.30
CA PHE A 520 -33.66 0.68 -2.65
C PHE A 520 -32.60 1.64 -3.21
N ALA A 521 -32.81 2.95 -3.08
CA ALA A 521 -31.85 3.96 -3.50
C ALA A 521 -30.52 3.84 -2.73
N ALA A 522 -30.58 3.63 -1.41
CA ALA A 522 -29.41 3.39 -0.57
C ALA A 522 -28.64 2.14 -0.98
N SER A 523 -29.32 1.06 -1.36
CA SER A 523 -28.67 -0.15 -1.91
C SER A 523 -27.91 0.14 -3.20
N LYS A 524 -28.49 0.90 -4.14
CA LYS A 524 -27.80 1.27 -5.39
C LYS A 524 -26.61 2.19 -5.16
N TRP A 525 -26.75 3.17 -4.27
CA TRP A 525 -25.63 4.01 -3.84
C TRP A 525 -24.53 3.15 -3.20
N LEU A 526 -24.90 2.22 -2.32
CA LEU A 526 -23.96 1.36 -1.62
C LEU A 526 -23.24 0.41 -2.57
N SER A 527 -23.92 -0.12 -3.60
CA SER A 527 -23.30 -0.91 -4.65
C SER A 527 -22.19 -0.13 -5.38
N HIS A 528 -22.48 1.11 -5.76
CA HIS A 528 -21.49 2.00 -6.39
C HIS A 528 -20.34 2.35 -5.43
N PHE A 529 -20.66 2.65 -4.17
CA PHE A 529 -19.67 2.92 -3.13
C PHE A 529 -18.74 1.71 -2.93
N ILE A 530 -19.28 0.50 -2.86
CA ILE A 530 -18.50 -0.72 -2.71
C ILE A 530 -17.58 -0.92 -3.92
N TYR A 531 -18.11 -0.82 -5.14
CA TYR A 531 -17.30 -0.98 -6.34
C TYR A 531 -16.13 0.02 -6.37
N LYS A 532 -16.43 1.30 -6.17
CA LYS A 532 -15.45 2.39 -6.20
C LYS A 532 -14.38 2.28 -5.12
N ASN A 533 -14.74 1.82 -3.92
CA ASN A 533 -13.84 1.82 -2.75
C ASN A 533 -13.18 0.47 -2.45
N PHE A 534 -13.66 -0.65 -3.01
CA PHE A 534 -13.09 -1.98 -2.75
C PHE A 534 -12.64 -2.74 -4.00
N TYR A 535 -13.01 -2.31 -5.21
CA TYR A 535 -12.66 -3.02 -6.45
C TYR A 535 -11.87 -2.14 -7.41
N PHE A 536 -12.45 -1.07 -7.92
CA PHE A 536 -11.82 -0.28 -8.97
C PHE A 536 -12.24 1.19 -8.91
N HIS A 537 -11.27 2.08 -9.09
CA HIS A 537 -11.50 3.50 -9.27
C HIS A 537 -10.59 3.97 -10.40
N ASP A 538 -11.19 4.34 -11.54
CA ASP A 538 -10.43 4.93 -12.63
C ASP A 538 -9.98 6.35 -12.25
N TYR A 539 -8.70 6.52 -11.95
CA TYR A 539 -8.14 7.82 -11.68
C TYR A 539 -7.72 8.49 -12.99
N ASN A 540 -8.47 9.52 -13.38
CA ASN A 540 -8.20 10.33 -14.57
C ASN A 540 -7.72 11.72 -14.15
N HIS A 541 -6.42 11.97 -14.30
CA HIS A 541 -5.77 13.24 -13.99
C HIS A 541 -6.37 14.42 -14.76
N ALA A 542 -6.83 14.22 -16.00
CA ALA A 542 -7.33 15.29 -16.86
C ALA A 542 -8.71 15.83 -16.44
N LEU A 543 -9.47 15.08 -15.64
CA LEU A 543 -10.83 15.44 -15.21
C LEU A 543 -10.87 16.09 -13.81
N ARG A 544 -9.72 16.51 -13.26
CA ARG A 544 -9.60 17.00 -11.88
C ARG A 544 -9.19 18.46 -11.73
#